data_AF-A4I4K6-F1
#
_entry.id   AF-A4I4K6-F1
#
_cell.length_a   1.000
_cell.length_b   1.000
_cell.length_c   1.000
_cell.angle_alpha   90.00
_cell.angle_beta   90.00
_cell.angle_gamma   90.00
#
_symmetry.space_group_name_H-M   'P 1'
#
loop_
_entity.id
_entity.type
_entity.pdbx_description
1 polymer ?
#
loop_
_entity_poly.entity_id
_entity_poly.type
_entity_poly.pdbx_seq_one_letter_code
_entity_poly.pdbx_strand_id
1 'polypeptide(L)'
;MATLTEDEIAPSAIAAERERLQEATQHVAQLERRLDALQRELEAARTQREQLLLSVQWRELMAAVNADEEVYAVAERMMDAFAAFRESLVEPENYLREQREEALNEDDIVPYSDTDDYADFSGVETVVEELLAAVKEQLESHAAAPPSSFRQSKHSSLGGSFASDEKPNHPAGESAEAHKVNADARRQALLKLLVITVLMGRVEQYCRFKSISDASNVPQSDAEEMRDGVASVWQWLFHEQPGVLTAEEGAEWKHIAGSFLGDSYTVAP
;
A
#
# COMPACT_ATOMS: atom_id res chain seq x y z
N MET A 1 47.25 57.51 -29.29
CA MET A 1 45.97 56.95 -29.76
C MET A 1 46.33 55.90 -30.79
N ALA A 2 45.98 54.63 -30.57
CA ALA A 2 46.14 53.62 -31.61
C ALA A 2 45.16 54.00 -32.74
N THR A 3 45.70 54.43 -33.86
CA THR A 3 44.93 54.67 -35.08
C THR A 3 44.52 53.32 -35.63
N LEU A 4 43.21 53.10 -35.82
CA LEU A 4 42.68 51.94 -36.52
C LEU A 4 43.46 51.74 -37.81
N THR A 5 44.05 50.57 -37.96
CA THR A 5 44.84 50.23 -39.14
C THR A 5 43.91 49.91 -40.31
N GLU A 6 44.36 50.20 -41.53
CA GLU A 6 43.57 49.96 -42.74
C GLU A 6 43.16 48.48 -42.85
N ASP A 7 44.00 47.55 -42.35
CA ASP A 7 43.72 46.12 -42.27
C ASP A 7 42.59 45.77 -41.28
N GLU A 8 42.41 46.53 -40.19
CA GLU A 8 41.33 46.30 -39.21
C GLU A 8 39.95 46.73 -39.74
N ILE A 9 39.92 47.75 -40.60
CA ILE A 9 38.67 48.28 -41.19
C ILE A 9 38.49 47.93 -42.66
N ALA A 10 39.43 47.19 -43.25
CA ALA A 10 39.35 46.76 -44.64
C ALA A 10 38.04 45.97 -44.84
N PRO A 11 37.31 46.20 -45.96
CA PRO A 11 36.10 45.45 -46.26
C PRO A 11 36.30 43.92 -46.21
N SER A 12 37.50 43.44 -46.55
CA SER A 12 37.89 42.03 -46.45
C SER A 12 37.99 41.52 -45.01
N ALA A 13 38.58 42.30 -44.09
CA ALA A 13 38.66 41.93 -42.68
C ALA A 13 37.28 41.92 -42.02
N ILE A 14 36.45 42.93 -42.32
CA ILE A 14 35.06 42.97 -41.86
C ILE A 14 34.26 41.78 -42.41
N ALA A 15 34.48 41.40 -43.67
CA ALA A 15 33.83 40.23 -44.26
C ALA A 15 34.27 38.92 -43.58
N ALA A 16 35.57 38.75 -43.32
CA ALA A 16 36.10 37.58 -42.63
C ALA A 16 35.60 37.46 -41.17
N GLU A 17 35.48 38.59 -40.46
CA GLU A 17 34.88 38.60 -39.11
C GLU A 17 33.38 38.30 -39.15
N ARG A 18 32.65 38.75 -40.17
CA ARG A 18 31.23 38.40 -40.36
C ARG A 18 31.04 36.91 -40.63
N GLU A 19 31.93 36.30 -41.41
CA GLU A 19 31.93 34.86 -41.67
C GLU A 19 32.20 34.08 -40.37
N ARG A 20 33.25 34.46 -39.62
CA ARG A 20 33.54 33.86 -38.30
C ARG A 20 32.40 34.03 -37.30
N LEU A 21 31.73 35.19 -37.28
CA LEU A 21 30.55 35.42 -36.46
C LEU A 21 29.40 34.49 -36.86
N GLN A 22 29.18 34.29 -38.16
CA GLN A 22 28.15 33.39 -38.66
C GLN A 22 28.45 31.94 -38.27
N GLU A 23 29.70 31.47 -38.42
CA GLU A 23 30.13 30.15 -37.98
C GLU A 23 29.96 29.97 -36.46
N ALA A 24 30.40 30.94 -35.66
CA ALA A 24 30.25 30.92 -34.22
C ALA A 24 28.78 30.88 -33.80
N THR A 25 27.92 31.67 -34.46
CA THR A 25 26.46 31.69 -34.21
C THR A 25 25.83 30.32 -34.50
N GLN A 26 26.22 29.68 -35.61
CA GLN A 26 25.74 28.34 -35.95
C GLN A 26 26.22 27.30 -34.93
N HIS A 27 27.47 27.40 -34.48
CA HIS A 27 28.02 26.50 -33.47
C HIS A 27 27.29 26.64 -32.13
N VAL A 28 27.03 27.86 -31.67
CA VAL A 28 26.24 28.13 -30.46
C VAL A 28 24.85 27.53 -30.58
N ALA A 29 24.13 27.78 -31.69
CA ALA A 29 22.80 27.20 -31.90
C ALA A 29 22.81 25.66 -31.93
N GLN A 30 23.88 25.03 -32.41
CA GLN A 30 24.04 23.58 -32.35
C GLN A 30 24.27 23.08 -30.93
N LEU A 31 25.08 23.78 -30.14
CA LEU A 31 25.33 23.45 -28.73
C LEU A 31 24.07 23.61 -27.89
N GLU A 32 23.30 24.66 -28.11
CA GLU A 32 22.00 24.88 -27.44
C GLU A 32 21.04 23.71 -27.71
N ARG A 33 20.87 23.29 -28.97
CA ARG A 33 20.03 22.12 -29.31
C ARG A 33 20.52 20.82 -28.66
N ARG A 34 21.84 20.64 -28.55
CA ARG A 34 22.42 19.46 -27.89
C ARG A 34 22.18 19.50 -26.38
N LEU A 35 22.29 20.68 -25.77
CA LEU A 35 22.00 20.87 -24.36
C LEU A 35 20.52 20.57 -24.06
N ASP A 36 19.60 21.08 -24.88
CA ASP A 36 18.16 20.79 -24.76
C ASP A 36 17.85 19.29 -24.95
N ALA A 37 18.56 18.61 -25.85
CA ALA A 37 18.42 17.17 -26.05
C ALA A 37 18.94 16.38 -24.83
N LEU A 38 20.10 16.75 -24.30
CA LEU A 38 20.70 16.11 -23.12
C LEU A 38 19.87 16.34 -21.86
N GLN A 39 19.24 17.50 -21.71
CA GLN A 39 18.33 17.77 -20.59
C GLN A 39 17.10 16.83 -20.63
N ARG A 40 16.48 16.67 -21.81
CA ARG A 40 15.37 15.73 -21.99
C ARG A 40 15.78 14.29 -21.74
N GLU A 41 16.96 13.89 -22.20
CA GLU A 41 17.51 12.56 -21.95
C GLU A 41 17.77 12.33 -20.46
N LEU A 42 18.30 13.32 -19.75
CA LEU A 42 18.52 13.25 -18.31
C LEU A 42 17.20 13.13 -17.54
N GLU A 43 16.16 13.86 -17.92
CA GLU A 43 14.82 13.77 -17.32
C GLU A 43 14.18 12.39 -17.56
N ALA A 44 14.30 11.87 -18.79
CA ALA A 44 13.84 10.52 -19.11
C ALA A 44 14.59 9.46 -18.30
N ALA A 45 15.92 9.57 -18.20
CA ALA A 45 16.75 8.67 -17.40
C ALA A 45 16.43 8.74 -15.90
N ARG A 46 16.14 9.93 -15.36
CA ARG A 46 15.70 10.12 -13.96
C ARG A 46 14.36 9.45 -13.70
N THR A 47 13.39 9.66 -14.58
CA THR A 47 12.06 9.03 -14.51
C THR A 47 12.20 7.50 -14.56
N GLN A 48 13.01 6.99 -15.50
CA GLN A 48 13.26 5.55 -15.62
C GLN A 48 13.94 4.99 -14.37
N ARG A 49 14.92 5.69 -13.80
CA ARG A 49 15.59 5.29 -12.56
C ARG A 49 14.60 5.21 -11.41
N GLU A 50 13.70 6.18 -11.27
CA GLU A 50 12.68 6.19 -10.21
C GLU A 50 11.68 5.04 -10.37
N GLN A 51 11.21 4.80 -11.59
CA GLN A 51 10.36 3.64 -11.89
C GLN A 51 11.05 2.32 -11.57
N LEU A 52 12.34 2.18 -11.87
CA LEU A 52 13.11 0.99 -11.54
C LEU A 52 13.30 0.82 -10.03
N LEU A 53 13.59 1.90 -9.30
CA LEU A 53 13.71 1.86 -7.83
C LEU A 53 12.41 1.38 -7.19
N LEU A 54 11.27 1.96 -7.57
CA LEU A 54 9.96 1.53 -7.07
C LEU A 54 9.66 0.07 -7.47
N SER A 55 10.00 -0.32 -8.69
CA SER A 55 9.82 -1.69 -9.16
C SER A 55 10.66 -2.71 -8.37
N VAL A 56 11.88 -2.35 -7.98
CA VAL A 56 12.74 -3.19 -7.13
C VAL A 56 12.15 -3.27 -5.73
N GLN A 57 11.84 -2.13 -5.11
CA GLN A 57 11.27 -2.09 -3.76
C GLN A 57 9.97 -2.89 -3.66
N TRP A 58 9.08 -2.79 -4.65
CA TRP A 58 7.87 -3.60 -4.69
C TRP A 58 8.15 -5.10 -4.71
N ARG A 59 9.12 -5.54 -5.53
CA ARG A 59 9.51 -6.95 -5.59
C ARG A 59 10.15 -7.42 -4.28
N GLU A 60 10.94 -6.58 -3.62
CA GLU A 60 11.52 -6.89 -2.31
C GLU A 60 10.43 -7.03 -1.24
N LEU A 61 9.40 -6.17 -1.25
CA LEU A 61 8.25 -6.30 -0.36
C LEU A 61 7.46 -7.58 -0.61
N MET A 62 7.16 -7.91 -1.87
CA MET A 62 6.46 -9.15 -2.21
C MET A 62 7.31 -10.40 -1.92
N ALA A 63 8.63 -10.29 -2.05
CA ALA A 63 9.55 -11.37 -1.64
C ALA A 63 9.54 -11.56 -0.11
N ALA A 64 9.47 -10.47 0.67
CA ALA A 64 9.33 -10.54 2.12
C ALA A 64 7.99 -11.18 2.53
N VAL A 65 6.89 -10.81 1.86
CA VAL A 65 5.57 -11.46 2.03
C VAL A 65 5.67 -12.96 1.78
N ASN A 66 6.36 -13.39 0.73
CA ASN A 66 6.48 -14.81 0.37
C ASN A 66 7.50 -15.59 1.23
N ALA A 67 8.38 -14.90 1.94
CA ALA A 67 9.38 -15.52 2.80
C ALA A 67 8.87 -15.76 4.23
N ASP A 68 7.84 -15.02 4.67
CA ASP A 68 7.23 -15.16 5.98
C ASP A 68 5.95 -15.99 5.87
N GLU A 69 5.97 -17.20 6.44
CA GLU A 69 4.86 -18.16 6.34
C GLU A 69 3.56 -17.62 6.96
N GLU A 70 3.63 -16.85 8.05
CA GLU A 70 2.44 -16.30 8.68
C GLU A 70 1.85 -15.15 7.87
N VAL A 71 2.68 -14.38 7.17
CA VAL A 71 2.20 -13.36 6.23
C VAL A 71 1.59 -14.03 4.99
N TYR A 72 2.25 -15.05 4.46
CA TYR A 72 1.75 -15.78 3.29
C TYR A 72 0.43 -16.49 3.57
N ALA A 73 0.23 -17.04 4.78
CA ALA A 73 -1.02 -17.65 5.20
C ALA A 73 -2.22 -16.70 5.14
N VAL A 74 -2.00 -15.38 5.31
CA VAL A 74 -3.05 -14.37 5.10
C VAL A 74 -3.49 -14.33 3.63
N ALA A 75 -2.54 -14.41 2.70
CA ALA A 75 -2.84 -14.46 1.28
C ALA A 75 -3.62 -15.73 0.92
N GLU A 76 -3.19 -16.90 1.42
CA GLU A 76 -3.90 -18.17 1.21
C GLU A 76 -5.34 -18.09 1.74
N ARG A 77 -5.52 -17.64 2.98
CA ARG A 77 -6.85 -17.53 3.60
C ARG A 77 -7.79 -16.62 2.81
N MET A 78 -7.32 -15.49 2.31
CA MET A 78 -8.12 -14.61 1.46
C MET A 78 -8.42 -15.24 0.10
N MET A 79 -7.45 -15.91 -0.51
CA MET A 79 -7.65 -16.58 -1.80
C MET A 79 -8.64 -17.75 -1.70
N ASP A 80 -8.66 -18.45 -0.57
CA ASP A 80 -9.64 -19.49 -0.24
C ASP A 80 -11.03 -18.88 -0.06
N ALA A 81 -11.16 -17.75 0.65
CA ALA A 81 -12.44 -17.04 0.78
C ALA A 81 -12.97 -16.57 -0.60
N PHE A 82 -12.08 -16.04 -1.46
CA PHE A 82 -12.45 -15.69 -2.83
C PHE A 82 -12.82 -16.93 -3.66
N ALA A 83 -12.24 -18.09 -3.37
CA ALA A 83 -12.60 -19.34 -4.02
C ALA A 83 -14.00 -19.81 -3.60
N ALA A 84 -14.30 -19.79 -2.30
CA ALA A 84 -15.62 -20.10 -1.77
C ALA A 84 -16.69 -19.18 -2.36
N PHE A 85 -16.41 -17.86 -2.46
CA PHE A 85 -17.32 -16.94 -3.16
C PHE A 85 -17.56 -17.36 -4.61
N ARG A 86 -16.51 -17.72 -5.36
CA ARG A 86 -16.69 -18.17 -6.76
C ARG A 86 -17.48 -19.46 -6.86
N GLU A 87 -17.37 -20.34 -5.88
CA GLU A 87 -18.15 -21.58 -5.81
C GLU A 87 -19.64 -21.26 -5.57
N SER A 88 -19.96 -20.24 -4.77
CA SER A 88 -21.33 -19.74 -4.59
C SER A 88 -21.98 -19.20 -5.87
N LEU A 89 -21.21 -18.93 -6.92
CA LEU A 89 -21.75 -18.50 -8.22
C LEU A 89 -22.25 -19.67 -9.08
N VAL A 90 -22.05 -20.91 -8.64
CA VAL A 90 -22.35 -22.12 -9.40
C VAL A 90 -23.36 -22.95 -8.63
N GLU A 91 -24.48 -23.25 -9.28
CA GLU A 91 -25.49 -24.14 -8.72
C GLU A 91 -24.87 -25.50 -8.33
N PRO A 92 -25.07 -25.97 -7.08
CA PRO A 92 -24.63 -27.29 -6.66
C PRO A 92 -25.23 -28.40 -7.54
N GLU A 93 -24.45 -29.44 -7.85
CA GLU A 93 -24.86 -30.50 -8.80
C GLU A 93 -26.21 -31.18 -8.48
N ASN A 94 -26.63 -31.16 -7.22
CA ASN A 94 -27.86 -31.80 -6.75
C ASN A 94 -28.99 -30.82 -6.42
N TYR A 95 -28.79 -29.50 -6.55
CA TYR A 95 -29.75 -28.48 -6.11
C TYR A 95 -31.13 -28.68 -6.75
N LEU A 96 -31.21 -28.72 -8.08
CA LEU A 96 -32.48 -28.95 -8.78
C LEU A 96 -33.13 -30.31 -8.45
N ARG A 97 -32.34 -31.34 -8.15
CA ARG A 97 -32.88 -32.65 -7.77
C ARG A 97 -33.51 -32.58 -6.38
N GLU A 98 -32.80 -31.98 -5.43
CA GLU A 98 -33.27 -31.79 -4.05
C GLU A 98 -34.53 -30.92 -4.03
N GLN A 99 -34.54 -29.80 -4.76
CA GLN A 99 -35.73 -28.94 -4.92
C GLN A 99 -36.92 -29.69 -5.50
N ARG A 100 -36.73 -30.57 -6.51
CA ARG A 100 -37.82 -31.38 -7.08
C ARG A 100 -38.35 -32.46 -6.13
N GLU A 101 -37.52 -32.96 -5.23
CA GLU A 101 -37.94 -33.95 -4.23
C GLU A 101 -38.75 -33.29 -3.10
N GLU A 102 -38.50 -32.00 -2.83
CA GLU A 102 -39.16 -31.24 -1.77
C GLU A 102 -40.39 -30.44 -2.27
N ALA A 103 -40.34 -29.91 -3.49
CA ALA A 103 -41.41 -29.09 -4.06
C ALA A 103 -42.62 -29.94 -4.48
N LEU A 104 -43.83 -29.48 -4.11
CA LEU A 104 -45.08 -30.14 -4.48
C LEU A 104 -45.42 -29.94 -5.97
N ASN A 105 -44.99 -28.80 -6.54
CA ASN A 105 -45.17 -28.45 -7.96
C ASN A 105 -43.86 -27.92 -8.54
N GLU A 106 -43.68 -28.04 -9.86
CA GLU A 106 -42.50 -27.49 -10.54
C GLU A 106 -42.40 -25.96 -10.42
N ASP A 107 -43.55 -25.26 -10.33
CA ASP A 107 -43.61 -23.80 -10.17
C ASP A 107 -43.11 -23.31 -8.80
N ASP A 108 -42.97 -24.22 -7.82
CA ASP A 108 -42.45 -23.90 -6.49
C ASP A 108 -40.91 -24.00 -6.43
N ILE A 109 -40.25 -24.44 -7.51
CA ILE A 109 -38.79 -24.56 -7.58
C ILE A 109 -38.17 -23.17 -7.76
N VAL A 110 -37.38 -22.75 -6.76
CA VAL A 110 -36.66 -21.47 -6.79
C VAL A 110 -35.34 -21.66 -7.56
N PRO A 111 -35.03 -20.81 -8.57
CA PRO A 111 -33.71 -20.79 -9.19
C PRO A 111 -32.62 -20.55 -8.15
N TYR A 112 -31.47 -21.23 -8.25
CA TYR A 112 -30.37 -21.02 -7.31
C TYR A 112 -29.89 -19.56 -7.26
N SER A 113 -29.95 -18.84 -8.39
CA SER A 113 -29.62 -17.41 -8.43
C SER A 113 -30.47 -16.52 -7.52
N ASP A 114 -31.62 -17.03 -7.07
CA ASP A 114 -32.60 -16.32 -6.27
C ASP A 114 -32.52 -16.76 -4.79
N THR A 115 -31.62 -17.69 -4.44
CA THR A 115 -31.33 -18.07 -3.06
C THR A 115 -30.26 -17.18 -2.45
N ASP A 116 -30.27 -17.08 -1.13
CA ASP A 116 -29.24 -16.36 -0.34
C ASP A 116 -27.85 -17.00 -0.46
N ASP A 117 -27.78 -18.30 -0.78
CA ASP A 117 -26.52 -18.99 -1.05
C ASP A 117 -25.81 -18.52 -2.34
N TYR A 118 -26.52 -17.86 -3.28
CA TYR A 118 -25.92 -17.41 -4.53
C TYR A 118 -25.22 -16.06 -4.36
N ALA A 119 -23.97 -16.00 -4.80
CA ALA A 119 -23.13 -14.80 -4.67
C ALA A 119 -23.00 -14.31 -3.21
N ASP A 120 -23.00 -15.25 -2.24
CA ASP A 120 -22.80 -14.95 -0.83
C ASP A 120 -21.38 -14.42 -0.57
N PHE A 121 -21.28 -13.12 -0.30
CA PHE A 121 -20.03 -12.43 -0.03
C PHE A 121 -19.62 -12.46 1.46
N SER A 122 -20.49 -12.95 2.36
CA SER A 122 -20.29 -12.90 3.81
C SER A 122 -19.02 -13.63 4.29
N GLY A 123 -18.64 -14.71 3.61
CA GLY A 123 -17.39 -15.43 3.90
C GLY A 123 -16.14 -14.58 3.62
N VAL A 124 -16.18 -13.71 2.61
CA VAL A 124 -15.09 -12.78 2.31
C VAL A 124 -15.04 -11.68 3.35
N GLU A 125 -16.19 -11.09 3.69
CA GLU A 125 -16.31 -10.04 4.73
C GLU A 125 -15.74 -10.52 6.05
N THR A 126 -16.21 -11.68 6.52
CA THR A 126 -15.77 -12.30 7.78
C THR A 126 -14.25 -12.46 7.82
N VAL A 127 -13.66 -12.99 6.75
CA VAL A 127 -12.21 -13.21 6.69
C VAL A 127 -11.45 -11.88 6.70
N VAL A 128 -11.91 -10.87 5.97
CA VAL A 128 -11.26 -9.55 5.93
C VAL A 128 -11.34 -8.87 7.29
N GLU A 129 -12.51 -8.84 7.92
CA GLU A 129 -12.70 -8.23 9.25
C GLU A 129 -11.85 -8.90 10.32
N GLU A 130 -11.83 -10.23 10.36
CA GLU A 130 -11.00 -10.99 11.31
C GLU A 130 -9.50 -10.71 11.11
N LEU A 131 -9.05 -10.68 9.85
CA LEU A 131 -7.65 -10.42 9.53
C LEU A 131 -7.25 -8.98 9.88
N LEU A 132 -8.10 -7.99 9.59
CA LEU A 132 -7.86 -6.59 9.95
C LEU A 132 -7.84 -6.40 11.47
N ALA A 133 -8.76 -7.05 12.19
CA ALA A 133 -8.77 -7.03 13.65
C ALA A 133 -7.48 -7.64 14.24
N ALA A 134 -7.05 -8.80 13.72
CA ALA A 134 -5.83 -9.47 14.16
C ALA A 134 -4.57 -8.63 13.87
N VAL A 135 -4.50 -7.98 12.69
CA VAL A 135 -3.41 -7.07 12.35
C VAL A 135 -3.37 -5.87 13.31
N LYS A 136 -4.53 -5.27 13.59
CA LYS A 136 -4.63 -4.14 14.52
C LYS A 136 -4.20 -4.53 15.93
N GLU A 137 -4.68 -5.66 16.44
CA GLU A 137 -4.29 -6.20 17.75
C GLU A 137 -2.78 -6.49 17.80
N GLN A 138 -2.21 -7.08 16.75
CA GLN A 138 -0.77 -7.36 16.66
C GLN A 138 0.05 -6.06 16.70
N LEU A 139 -0.40 -5.01 16.00
CA LEU A 139 0.25 -3.71 15.98
C LEU A 139 0.17 -3.00 17.34
N GLU A 140 -0.99 -3.00 17.99
CA GLU A 140 -1.19 -2.41 19.31
C GLU A 140 -0.36 -3.14 20.38
N SER A 141 -0.31 -4.47 20.33
CA SER A 141 0.43 -5.30 21.29
C SER A 141 1.95 -5.09 21.23
N HIS A 142 2.46 -4.73 20.05
CA HIS A 142 3.89 -4.51 19.81
C HIS A 142 4.24 -3.04 19.55
N ALA A 143 3.39 -2.11 20.00
CA ALA A 143 3.55 -0.68 19.78
C ALA A 143 4.93 -0.17 20.21
N ALA A 144 5.49 0.76 19.44
CA ALA A 144 6.83 1.29 19.65
C ALA A 144 6.93 2.17 20.91
N ALA A 145 5.87 2.94 21.21
CA ALA A 145 5.69 3.61 22.49
C ALA A 145 4.80 2.74 23.39
N PRO A 146 5.07 2.65 24.71
CA PRO A 146 4.11 2.06 25.62
C PRO A 146 2.77 2.79 25.45
N PRO A 147 1.63 2.08 25.43
CA PRO A 147 0.33 2.71 25.30
C PRO A 147 0.28 3.78 26.38
N SER A 148 0.24 5.05 25.97
CA SER A 148 0.15 6.16 26.90
C SER A 148 -1.08 5.86 27.72
N SER A 149 -0.89 5.39 28.95
CA SER A 149 -1.93 4.88 29.82
C SER A 149 -3.07 5.88 29.73
N PHE A 150 -4.12 5.50 29.02
CA PHE A 150 -5.32 6.29 28.89
C PHE A 150 -5.65 6.67 30.32
N ARG A 151 -5.57 7.97 30.60
CA ARG A 151 -5.87 8.54 31.90
C ARG A 151 -7.26 8.05 32.29
N GLN A 152 -7.35 6.92 32.98
CA GLN A 152 -8.43 6.67 33.92
C GLN A 152 -8.12 7.59 35.09
N SER A 153 -8.39 8.87 34.88
CA SER A 153 -8.41 9.89 35.91
C SER A 153 -9.61 9.62 36.80
N LYS A 154 -9.50 8.68 37.75
CA LYS A 154 -10.46 8.61 38.87
C LYS A 154 -9.76 8.08 40.13
N HIS A 155 -9.47 9.07 40.98
CA HIS A 155 -9.51 9.05 42.45
C HIS A 155 -8.41 8.35 43.26
N SER A 156 -7.55 9.22 43.82
CA SER A 156 -7.39 9.39 45.27
C SER A 156 -6.71 8.29 46.09
N SER A 157 -5.43 8.51 46.42
CA SER A 157 -4.84 8.47 47.79
C SER A 157 -3.32 8.62 47.63
N LEU A 158 -2.72 9.81 47.82
CA LEU A 158 -2.22 10.31 49.10
C LEU A 158 -1.71 9.20 50.05
N GLY A 159 -0.40 9.00 50.07
CA GLY A 159 0.30 8.44 51.21
C GLY A 159 1.43 7.48 50.84
N GLY A 160 2.66 7.79 51.26
CA GLY A 160 3.70 6.79 51.40
C GLY A 160 4.98 7.05 50.61
N SER A 161 5.76 8.01 51.08
CA SER A 161 7.20 8.09 50.81
C SER A 161 7.90 6.84 51.34
N PHE A 162 8.53 6.06 50.47
CA PHE A 162 9.70 5.25 50.82
C PHE A 162 10.73 5.37 49.71
N ALA A 163 11.84 6.02 50.05
CA ALA A 163 13.08 5.97 49.31
C ALA A 163 13.64 4.55 49.42
N SER A 164 13.75 3.87 48.29
CA SER A 164 14.63 2.72 48.13
C SER A 164 15.43 2.92 46.87
N ASP A 165 16.67 3.31 47.11
CA ASP A 165 17.78 3.45 46.18
C ASP A 165 18.22 2.03 45.75
N GLU A 166 17.46 1.41 44.85
CA GLU A 166 17.89 0.17 44.19
C GLU A 166 18.29 0.48 42.75
N LYS A 167 19.61 0.61 42.58
CA LYS A 167 20.29 0.51 41.29
C LYS A 167 19.69 -0.65 40.48
N PRO A 168 19.03 -0.41 39.34
CA PRO A 168 18.69 -1.48 38.43
C PRO A 168 19.97 -1.90 37.70
N ASN A 169 20.67 -2.89 38.25
CA ASN A 169 21.52 -3.76 37.44
C ASN A 169 20.60 -4.68 36.63
N HIS A 170 19.80 -4.12 35.72
CA HIS A 170 19.08 -4.92 34.72
C HIS A 170 19.91 -4.96 33.43
N PRO A 171 20.08 -6.13 32.82
CA PRO A 171 21.03 -6.32 31.73
C PRO A 171 20.47 -5.60 30.50
N ALA A 172 21.19 -4.59 30.01
CA ALA A 172 20.82 -3.84 28.81
C ALA A 172 20.55 -4.73 27.57
N GLY A 173 20.98 -6.00 27.59
CA GLY A 173 20.70 -6.99 26.56
C GLY A 173 19.23 -7.41 26.44
N GLU A 174 18.50 -7.61 27.54
CA GLU A 174 17.09 -8.07 27.50
C GLU A 174 16.17 -7.04 26.82
N SER A 175 16.46 -5.75 27.01
CA SER A 175 15.68 -4.67 26.37
C SER A 175 15.90 -4.62 24.86
N ALA A 176 17.14 -4.80 24.39
CA ALA A 176 17.45 -4.73 22.97
C ALA A 176 16.82 -5.88 22.17
N GLU A 177 16.84 -7.09 22.74
CA GLU A 177 16.18 -8.26 22.15
C GLU A 177 14.67 -8.07 22.09
N ALA A 178 14.04 -7.60 23.18
CA ALA A 178 12.61 -7.31 23.20
C ALA A 178 12.20 -6.23 22.17
N HIS A 179 12.99 -5.17 22.01
CA HIS A 179 12.73 -4.15 20.99
C HIS A 179 12.81 -4.72 19.57
N LYS A 180 13.77 -5.61 19.30
CA LYS A 180 13.90 -6.27 18.00
C LYS A 180 12.72 -7.18 17.71
N VAL A 181 12.32 -8.02 18.67
CA VAL A 181 11.14 -8.90 18.53
C VAL A 181 9.88 -8.08 18.25
N ASN A 182 9.68 -6.96 18.96
CA ASN A 182 8.53 -6.09 18.73
C ASN A 182 8.59 -5.43 17.33
N ALA A 183 9.78 -5.01 16.88
CA ALA A 183 9.95 -4.45 15.53
C ALA A 183 9.66 -5.47 14.44
N ASP A 184 10.17 -6.70 14.58
CA ASP A 184 9.91 -7.79 13.65
C ASP A 184 8.40 -8.12 13.61
N ALA A 185 7.73 -8.17 14.77
CA ALA A 185 6.29 -8.38 14.87
C ALA A 185 5.46 -7.25 14.23
N ARG A 186 5.85 -5.98 14.42
CA ARG A 186 5.20 -4.84 13.74
C ARG A 186 5.39 -4.93 12.24
N ARG A 187 6.61 -5.20 11.77
CA ARG A 187 6.89 -5.36 10.33
C ARG A 187 6.04 -6.48 9.73
N GLN A 188 5.94 -7.61 10.42
CA GLN A 188 5.09 -8.72 9.98
C GLN A 188 3.62 -8.29 9.87
N ALA A 189 3.07 -7.60 10.88
CA ALA A 189 1.69 -7.11 10.84
C ALA A 189 1.44 -6.12 9.69
N LEU A 190 2.41 -5.25 9.38
CA LEU A 190 2.33 -4.31 8.25
C LEU A 190 2.40 -5.03 6.90
N LEU A 191 3.18 -6.10 6.79
CA LEU A 191 3.18 -6.96 5.61
C LEU A 191 1.84 -7.69 5.46
N LYS A 192 1.23 -8.19 6.55
CA LYS A 192 -0.14 -8.74 6.53
C LYS A 192 -1.14 -7.70 6.03
N LEU A 193 -1.09 -6.47 6.54
CA LEU A 193 -1.94 -5.36 6.10
C LEU A 193 -1.75 -5.04 4.61
N LEU A 194 -0.51 -5.04 4.13
CA LEU A 194 -0.17 -4.82 2.73
C LEU A 194 -0.81 -5.90 1.83
N VAL A 195 -0.71 -7.17 2.22
CA VAL A 195 -1.33 -8.29 1.49
C VAL A 195 -2.84 -8.09 1.40
N ILE A 196 -3.50 -7.82 2.53
CA ILE A 196 -4.95 -7.58 2.57
C ILE A 196 -5.32 -6.44 1.62
N THR A 197 -4.57 -5.34 1.65
CA THR A 197 -4.82 -4.17 0.81
C THR A 197 -4.69 -4.48 -0.68
N VAL A 198 -3.65 -5.22 -1.08
CA VAL A 198 -3.42 -5.60 -2.48
C VAL A 198 -4.51 -6.53 -2.99
N LEU A 199 -4.90 -7.51 -2.18
CA LEU A 199 -5.92 -8.49 -2.55
C LEU A 199 -7.31 -7.85 -2.61
N MET A 200 -7.66 -6.99 -1.65
CA MET A 200 -8.94 -6.25 -1.67
C MET A 200 -9.01 -5.22 -2.79
N GLY A 201 -7.88 -4.62 -3.19
CA GLY A 201 -7.80 -3.75 -4.37
C GLY A 201 -8.05 -4.47 -5.70
N ARG A 202 -8.15 -5.81 -5.69
CA ARG A 202 -8.42 -6.65 -6.87
C ARG A 202 -9.54 -7.65 -6.60
N VAL A 203 -10.36 -7.42 -5.58
CA VAL A 203 -11.41 -8.37 -5.17
C VAL A 203 -12.39 -8.66 -6.31
N GLU A 204 -12.76 -7.67 -7.13
CA GLU A 204 -13.65 -7.88 -8.28
C GLU A 204 -13.05 -8.84 -9.31
N GLN A 205 -11.72 -8.80 -9.47
CA GLN A 205 -10.99 -9.70 -10.36
C GLN A 205 -10.91 -11.11 -9.77
N TYR A 206 -10.56 -11.23 -8.48
CA TYR A 206 -10.42 -12.53 -7.82
C TYR A 206 -11.76 -13.24 -7.63
N CYS A 207 -12.82 -12.50 -7.33
CA CYS A 207 -14.19 -12.99 -7.18
C CYS A 207 -14.97 -13.08 -8.50
N ARG A 208 -14.41 -12.59 -9.61
CA ARG A 208 -15.02 -12.61 -10.95
C ARG A 208 -16.40 -11.94 -11.00
N PHE A 209 -16.53 -10.73 -10.46
CA PHE A 209 -17.80 -9.99 -10.48
C PHE A 209 -18.40 -9.84 -11.88
N LYS A 210 -17.56 -9.78 -12.92
CA LYS A 210 -17.99 -9.73 -14.34
C LYS A 210 -18.72 -10.99 -14.83
N SER A 211 -18.65 -12.10 -14.10
CA SER A 211 -19.34 -13.35 -14.42
C SER A 211 -20.75 -13.42 -13.84
N ILE A 212 -21.11 -12.49 -12.94
CA ILE A 212 -22.44 -12.38 -12.36
C ILE A 212 -23.33 -11.67 -13.39
N SER A 213 -24.41 -12.33 -13.81
CA SER A 213 -25.25 -11.84 -14.90
C SER A 213 -26.21 -10.74 -14.45
N ASP A 214 -26.73 -10.85 -13.22
CA ASP A 214 -27.56 -9.82 -12.62
C ASP A 214 -26.68 -8.80 -11.87
N ALA A 215 -26.75 -7.54 -12.28
CA ALA A 215 -26.00 -6.46 -11.64
C ALA A 215 -26.41 -6.23 -10.17
N SER A 216 -27.64 -6.60 -9.79
CA SER A 216 -28.11 -6.50 -8.40
C SER A 216 -27.50 -7.55 -7.47
N ASN A 217 -26.97 -8.65 -8.02
CA ASN A 217 -26.28 -9.70 -7.26
C ASN A 217 -24.76 -9.49 -7.20
N VAL A 218 -24.23 -8.40 -7.79
CA VAL A 218 -22.81 -8.08 -7.66
C VAL A 218 -22.57 -7.40 -6.31
N PRO A 219 -21.76 -7.96 -5.40
CA PRO A 219 -21.51 -7.38 -4.07
C PRO A 219 -20.51 -6.22 -4.14
N GLN A 220 -20.83 -5.24 -4.97
CA GLN A 220 -19.98 -4.06 -5.22
C GLN A 220 -19.92 -3.18 -3.97
N SER A 221 -21.07 -2.93 -3.34
CA SER A 221 -21.17 -2.14 -2.11
C SER A 221 -20.38 -2.78 -0.98
N ASP A 222 -20.52 -4.10 -0.81
CA ASP A 222 -19.86 -4.87 0.24
C ASP A 222 -18.32 -4.87 0.03
N ALA A 223 -17.88 -5.04 -1.21
CA ALA A 223 -16.47 -4.93 -1.57
C ALA A 223 -15.90 -3.51 -1.33
N GLU A 224 -16.70 -2.46 -1.56
CA GLU A 224 -16.34 -1.07 -1.25
C GLU A 224 -16.23 -0.85 0.26
N GLU A 225 -17.20 -1.33 1.04
CA GLU A 225 -17.16 -1.26 2.50
C GLU A 225 -15.92 -1.96 3.08
N MET A 226 -15.57 -3.14 2.57
CA MET A 226 -14.36 -3.84 2.99
C MET A 226 -13.08 -3.07 2.64
N ARG A 227 -13.02 -2.43 1.47
CA ARG A 227 -11.88 -1.56 1.11
C ARG A 227 -11.79 -0.33 2.00
N ASP A 228 -12.92 0.27 2.34
CA ASP A 228 -12.99 1.40 3.28
C ASP A 228 -12.54 0.96 4.67
N GLY A 229 -12.86 -0.27 5.10
CA GLY A 229 -12.32 -0.90 6.29
C GLY A 229 -10.79 -1.01 6.27
N VAL A 230 -10.21 -1.49 5.17
CA VAL A 230 -8.75 -1.54 4.99
C VAL A 230 -8.13 -0.14 5.04
N ALA A 231 -8.72 0.83 4.33
CA ALA A 231 -8.26 2.22 4.32
C ALA A 231 -8.31 2.84 5.72
N SER A 232 -9.35 2.53 6.50
CA SER A 232 -9.52 2.98 7.89
C SER A 232 -8.40 2.46 8.78
N VAL A 233 -7.92 1.22 8.60
CA VAL A 233 -6.77 0.70 9.38
C VAL A 233 -5.48 1.46 9.03
N TRP A 234 -5.24 1.80 7.77
CA TRP A 234 -4.11 2.64 7.38
C TRP A 234 -4.19 4.06 7.96
N GLN A 235 -5.37 4.67 7.91
CA GLN A 235 -5.60 6.01 8.46
C GLN A 235 -5.43 6.03 9.99
N TRP A 236 -5.96 5.01 10.68
CA TRP A 236 -5.76 4.80 12.11
C TRP A 236 -4.27 4.71 12.45
N LEU A 237 -3.51 3.91 11.70
CA LEU A 237 -2.07 3.72 11.91
C LEU A 237 -1.26 5.02 11.75
N PHE A 238 -1.56 5.82 10.72
CA PHE A 238 -0.77 7.02 10.41
C PHE A 238 -1.21 8.28 11.15
N HIS A 239 -2.49 8.42 11.49
CA HIS A 239 -3.04 9.67 11.99
C HIS A 239 -3.63 9.57 13.40
N GLU A 240 -4.24 8.44 13.76
CA GLU A 240 -4.87 8.28 15.07
C GLU A 240 -3.92 7.68 16.11
N GLN A 241 -3.03 6.77 15.70
CA GLN A 241 -2.10 6.06 16.58
C GLN A 241 -0.64 6.15 16.11
N PRO A 242 -0.05 7.36 15.99
CA PRO A 242 1.32 7.53 15.54
C PRO A 242 2.38 6.93 16.49
N GLY A 243 1.99 6.47 17.68
CA GLY A 243 2.87 5.79 18.64
C GLY A 243 3.00 4.28 18.43
N VAL A 244 2.20 3.69 17.55
CA VAL A 244 2.26 2.26 17.21
C VAL A 244 3.56 1.94 16.47
N LEU A 245 3.93 2.78 15.50
CA LEU A 245 5.17 2.66 14.76
C LEU A 245 6.25 3.59 15.32
N THR A 246 7.51 3.23 15.11
CA THR A 246 8.59 4.22 15.22
C THR A 246 8.46 5.28 14.13
N ALA A 247 9.10 6.44 14.30
CA ALA A 247 9.10 7.48 13.27
C ALA A 247 9.70 7.00 11.93
N GLU A 248 10.71 6.13 11.99
CA GLU A 248 11.35 5.55 10.79
C GLU A 248 10.41 4.57 10.09
N GLU A 249 9.80 3.64 10.82
CA GLU A 249 8.79 2.71 10.29
C GLU A 249 7.59 3.49 9.72
N GLY A 250 7.09 4.48 10.44
CA GLY A 250 5.97 5.31 9.99
C GLY A 250 6.28 6.03 8.67
N ALA A 251 7.50 6.55 8.52
CA ALA A 251 7.93 7.19 7.28
C ALA A 251 8.10 6.18 6.12
N GLU A 252 8.72 5.03 6.38
CA GLU A 252 8.86 3.93 5.40
C GLU A 252 7.48 3.49 4.90
N TRP A 253 6.57 3.14 5.80
CA TRP A 253 5.27 2.59 5.46
C TRP A 253 4.32 3.62 4.84
N LYS A 254 4.40 4.88 5.26
CA LYS A 254 3.67 5.97 4.58
C LYS A 254 4.19 6.17 3.16
N HIS A 255 5.50 6.07 2.94
CA HIS A 255 6.07 6.12 1.60
C HIS A 255 5.64 4.91 0.74
N ILE A 256 5.65 3.70 1.29
CA ILE A 256 5.19 2.47 0.61
C ILE A 256 3.71 2.61 0.24
N ALA A 257 2.85 2.95 1.19
CA ALA A 257 1.42 3.10 0.96
C ALA A 257 1.14 4.16 -0.11
N GLY A 258 1.77 5.33 -0.03
CA GLY A 258 1.57 6.39 -1.03
C GLY A 258 2.11 6.02 -2.42
N SER A 259 3.26 5.33 -2.50
CA SER A 259 3.89 5.01 -3.79
C SER A 259 3.24 3.84 -4.51
N PHE A 260 2.70 2.85 -3.79
CA PHE A 260 2.21 1.60 -4.36
C PHE A 260 0.70 1.40 -4.24
N LEU A 261 0.07 1.92 -3.19
CA LEU A 261 -1.36 1.72 -2.91
C LEU A 261 -2.18 2.94 -3.32
N GLY A 262 -1.58 4.14 -3.22
CA GLY A 262 -2.15 5.41 -3.62
C GLY A 262 -2.52 6.32 -2.45
N ASP A 263 -2.90 7.55 -2.78
CA ASP A 263 -3.11 8.63 -1.80
C ASP A 263 -4.25 8.34 -0.81
N SER A 264 -5.26 7.56 -1.20
CA SER A 264 -6.40 7.19 -0.33
C SER A 264 -5.98 6.53 0.98
N TYR A 265 -4.82 5.88 1.01
CA TYR A 265 -4.30 5.19 2.19
C TYR A 265 -3.36 6.05 3.06
N THR A 266 -3.01 7.26 2.62
CA THR A 266 -2.02 8.12 3.31
C THR A 266 -2.50 9.53 3.60
N VAL A 267 -3.51 10.01 2.87
CA VAL A 267 -4.16 11.31 3.10
C VAL A 267 -4.88 11.28 4.45
N ALA A 268 -4.87 12.42 5.14
CA ALA A 268 -5.61 12.57 6.39
C ALA A 268 -7.12 12.55 6.09
N PRO A 269 -7.95 11.90 6.94
CA PRO A 269 -9.40 11.89 6.78
C PRO A 269 -10.01 13.30 6.82
#